data_AF-A0A672NBI9-F1
#
_entry.id   AF-A0A672NBI9-F1
#
_cell.length_a   1.000
_cell.length_b   1.000
_cell.length_c   1.000
_cell.angle_alpha   90.00
_cell.angle_beta   90.00
_cell.angle_gamma   90.00
#
_symmetry.space_group_name_H-M   'P 1'
#
loop_
_entity.id
_entity.type
_entity.pdbx_description
1 polymer ?
#
loop_
_entity_poly.entity_id
_entity_poly.type
_entity_poly.pdbx_seq_one_letter_code
_entity_poly.pdbx_strand_id
1 'polypeptide(L)'
;CLMTIRLKRLEALERKRENQRLFEEEVVKIKGKQTKEAPGKVTRAQIEENLQSEQNVKETKVKEKSHLEMPLEENVNQIVPEEGTMEARTIEDAIAVLSTKEDLDRHPERRMKAAYAAFEEANMARLKMENPNMRLSQLKQQLKKEWTKSPENPLNQLVATYNSK
;
A
#
# COMPACT_ATOMS: atom_id res chain seq x y z
N CYS A 1 15.94 35.71 -1.13
CA CYS A 1 15.72 34.82 0.04
C CYS A 1 14.88 35.42 1.17
N LEU A 2 14.98 36.70 1.55
CA LEU A 2 14.21 37.23 2.70
C LEU A 2 12.69 37.37 2.45
N MET A 3 12.27 37.67 1.22
CA MET A 3 10.84 37.79 0.88
C MET A 3 10.10 36.46 0.89
N THR A 4 10.74 35.37 0.46
CA THR A 4 10.16 34.02 0.51
C THR A 4 10.04 33.50 1.95
N ILE A 5 11.00 33.83 2.81
CA ILE A 5 10.94 33.51 4.25
C ILE A 5 9.78 34.27 4.92
N ARG A 6 9.59 35.55 4.59
CA ARG A 6 8.48 36.37 5.11
C ARG A 6 7.12 35.84 4.63
N LEU A 7 7.00 35.47 3.37
CA LEU A 7 5.78 34.90 2.80
C LEU A 7 5.41 33.58 3.48
N LYS A 8 6.38 32.67 3.62
CA LYS A 8 6.20 31.38 4.30
C LYS A 8 5.79 31.54 5.77
N ARG A 9 6.27 32.57 6.45
CA ARG A 9 5.87 32.90 7.83
C ARG A 9 4.43 33.42 7.92
N LEU A 10 3.98 34.21 6.95
CA LEU A 10 2.60 34.71 6.90
C LEU A 10 1.62 33.57 6.60
N GLU A 11 1.95 32.71 5.64
CA GLU A 11 1.15 31.53 5.30
C GLU A 11 0.99 30.58 6.49
N ALA A 12 2.06 30.34 7.26
CA ALA A 12 1.98 29.51 8.47
C ALA A 12 1.08 30.12 9.57
N LEU A 13 1.03 31.44 9.69
CA LEU A 13 0.14 32.12 10.65
C LEU A 13 -1.31 32.06 10.22
N GLU A 14 -1.57 32.15 8.91
CA GLU A 14 -2.92 32.03 8.34
C GLU A 14 -3.47 30.62 8.53
N ARG A 15 -2.67 29.60 8.20
CA ARG A 15 -3.03 28.19 8.45
C ARG A 15 -3.32 27.90 9.92
N LYS A 16 -2.55 28.50 10.84
CA LYS A 16 -2.79 28.34 12.28
C LYS A 16 -4.12 28.96 12.73
N ARG A 17 -4.50 30.12 12.18
CA ARG A 17 -5.78 30.77 12.50
C ARG A 17 -6.97 29.97 12.00
N GLU A 18 -6.89 29.44 10.78
CA GLU A 18 -7.97 28.65 10.19
C GLU A 18 -8.24 27.37 11.00
N ASN A 19 -7.19 26.65 11.38
CA ASN A 19 -7.31 25.47 12.24
C ASN A 19 -7.96 25.79 13.60
N GLN A 20 -7.61 26.92 14.21
CA GLN A 20 -8.18 27.32 15.49
C GLN A 20 -9.68 27.63 15.37
N ARG A 21 -10.09 28.29 14.29
CA ARG A 21 -11.50 28.59 14.03
C ARG A 21 -12.34 27.30 13.89
N LEU A 22 -11.85 26.32 13.15
CA LEU A 22 -12.55 25.03 12.98
C LEU A 22 -12.73 24.31 14.32
N PHE A 23 -11.71 24.32 15.19
CA PHE A 23 -11.80 23.73 16.52
C PHE A 23 -12.88 24.40 17.40
N GLU A 24 -12.95 25.73 17.37
CA GLU A 24 -13.97 26.48 18.13
C GLU A 24 -15.39 26.17 17.63
N GLU A 25 -15.59 26.04 16.31
CA GLU A 25 -16.86 25.63 15.71
C GLU A 25 -17.29 24.22 16.17
N GLU A 26 -16.36 23.26 16.26
CA GLU A 26 -16.63 21.92 16.77
C GLU A 26 -16.99 21.91 18.27
N VAL A 27 -16.26 22.65 19.09
CA VAL A 27 -16.52 22.73 20.54
C VAL A 27 -17.89 23.33 20.84
N VAL A 28 -18.31 24.35 20.09
CA VAL A 28 -19.65 24.94 20.23
C VAL A 28 -20.73 23.92 19.86
N LYS A 29 -20.53 23.16 18.78
CA LYS A 29 -21.49 22.12 18.33
C LYS A 29 -21.63 20.98 19.34
N ILE A 30 -20.55 20.62 20.03
CA ILE A 30 -20.55 19.57 21.05
C ILE A 30 -21.25 20.06 22.33
N LYS A 31 -21.01 21.31 22.75
CA LYS A 31 -21.57 21.87 23.99
C LYS A 31 -23.10 22.05 23.94
N GLY A 32 -23.69 22.24 22.75
CA GLY A 32 -25.14 22.40 22.57
C GLY A 32 -25.98 21.12 22.77
N LYS A 33 -25.36 19.93 22.87
CA LYS A 33 -26.08 18.65 23.00
C LYS A 33 -26.22 18.11 24.43
N GLN A 34 -25.65 18.78 25.43
CA GLN A 34 -25.55 18.29 26.81
C GLN A 34 -26.49 19.06 27.78
N THR A 35 -27.80 19.05 27.56
CA THR A 35 -28.77 19.43 28.61
C THR A 35 -30.13 18.78 28.35
N LYS A 36 -30.49 17.77 29.13
CA LYS A 36 -31.87 17.47 29.58
C LYS A 36 -31.82 16.41 30.70
N GLU A 37 -32.12 16.85 31.91
CA GLU A 37 -32.16 16.06 33.16
C GLU A 37 -33.48 15.29 33.34
N ALA A 38 -33.44 14.30 34.24
CA ALA A 38 -34.44 13.25 34.49
C ALA A 38 -35.74 13.71 35.19
N PRO A 39 -36.89 13.01 35.02
CA PRO A 39 -38.15 13.40 35.64
C PRO A 39 -38.31 12.88 37.08
N GLY A 40 -38.76 13.79 37.96
CA GLY A 40 -39.14 13.52 39.36
C GLY A 40 -40.50 12.84 39.50
N LYS A 41 -40.78 12.43 40.75
CA LYS A 41 -41.90 11.56 41.18
C LYS A 41 -43.26 12.01 40.63
N VAL A 42 -43.91 11.12 39.88
CA VAL A 42 -45.22 11.33 39.23
C VAL A 42 -46.38 10.96 40.14
N THR A 43 -47.41 11.81 40.18
CA THR A 43 -48.65 11.65 40.96
C THR A 43 -49.63 10.69 40.26
N ARG A 44 -50.43 9.91 41.00
CA ARG A 44 -51.34 8.87 40.48
C ARG A 44 -52.22 9.30 39.30
N ALA A 45 -52.75 10.52 39.31
CA ALA A 45 -53.54 11.07 38.20
C ALA A 45 -52.71 11.25 36.91
N GLN A 46 -51.44 11.63 37.05
CA GLN A 46 -50.50 11.77 35.95
C GLN A 46 -50.06 10.42 35.38
N ILE A 47 -50.10 9.35 36.21
CA ILE A 47 -49.81 7.98 35.76
C ILE A 47 -50.96 7.47 34.90
N GLU A 48 -52.21 7.71 35.31
CA GLU A 48 -53.40 7.31 34.54
C GLU A 48 -53.47 8.05 33.18
N GLU A 49 -53.20 9.36 33.18
CA GLU A 49 -53.16 10.18 31.96
C GLU A 49 -52.01 9.75 31.02
N ASN A 50 -50.83 9.42 31.57
CA ASN A 50 -49.75 8.84 30.78
C ASN A 50 -50.13 7.46 30.23
N LEU A 51 -50.79 6.61 31.02
CA LEU A 51 -51.20 5.27 30.56
C LEU A 51 -52.19 5.34 29.39
N GLN A 52 -53.15 6.28 29.46
CA GLN A 52 -54.14 6.49 28.41
C GLN A 52 -53.52 7.12 27.16
N SER A 53 -52.60 8.07 27.30
CA SER A 53 -51.88 8.65 26.15
C SER A 53 -50.91 7.63 25.54
N GLU A 54 -50.28 6.76 26.32
CA GLU A 54 -49.47 5.63 25.82
C GLU A 54 -50.32 4.58 25.08
N GLN A 55 -51.55 4.31 25.53
CA GLN A 55 -52.47 3.42 24.81
C GLN A 55 -52.91 4.02 23.47
N ASN A 56 -53.20 5.32 23.42
CA ASN A 56 -53.56 6.00 22.17
C ASN A 56 -52.39 6.09 21.17
N VAL A 57 -51.16 6.24 21.68
CA VAL A 57 -49.93 6.20 20.86
C VAL A 57 -49.61 4.78 20.37
N LYS A 58 -50.02 3.73 21.10
CA LYS A 58 -49.87 2.33 20.65
C LYS A 58 -50.83 1.94 19.54
N GLU A 59 -52.02 2.54 19.48
CA GLU A 59 -52.98 2.29 18.39
C GLU A 59 -52.64 3.06 17.09
N THR A 60 -51.85 4.13 17.17
CA THR A 60 -51.35 4.88 16.00
C THR A 60 -49.96 4.44 15.52
N LYS A 61 -49.22 3.68 16.32
CA LYS A 61 -47.96 3.03 15.89
C LYS A 61 -48.27 1.76 15.10
N VAL A 62 -48.44 1.94 13.80
CA VAL A 62 -48.21 0.91 12.78
C VAL A 62 -46.93 0.16 13.13
N LYS A 63 -47.08 -1.13 13.48
CA LYS A 63 -46.05 -2.17 13.60
C LYS A 63 -44.63 -1.62 13.65
N GLU A 64 -44.10 -1.40 14.85
CA GLU A 64 -42.67 -1.17 15.03
C GLU A 64 -41.94 -2.35 14.37
N LYS A 65 -41.30 -2.03 13.26
CA LYS A 65 -40.51 -2.94 12.45
C LYS A 65 -39.55 -3.68 13.38
N SER A 66 -39.68 -5.01 13.42
CA SER A 66 -38.75 -5.85 14.20
C SER A 66 -37.31 -5.49 13.84
N HIS A 67 -36.35 -5.70 14.73
CA HIS A 67 -34.93 -5.42 14.48
C HIS A 67 -34.38 -6.02 13.15
N LEU A 68 -35.09 -6.98 12.55
CA LEU A 68 -34.83 -7.57 11.24
C LEU A 68 -35.21 -6.68 10.03
N GLU A 69 -36.04 -5.65 10.21
CA GLU A 69 -36.46 -4.70 9.17
C GLU A 69 -35.72 -3.35 9.27
N MET A 70 -34.95 -3.12 10.33
CA MET A 70 -34.03 -1.98 10.40
C MET A 70 -32.81 -2.29 9.52
N PRO A 71 -32.40 -1.38 8.62
CA PRO A 71 -31.11 -1.50 7.96
C PRO A 71 -30.02 -1.63 9.02
N LEU A 72 -29.19 -2.66 8.89
CA LEU A 72 -28.07 -2.88 9.81
C LEU A 72 -27.11 -1.69 9.67
N GLU A 73 -26.84 -1.00 10.77
CA GLU A 73 -25.93 0.15 10.77
C GLU A 73 -24.50 -0.37 10.56
N GLU A 74 -23.88 0.04 9.45
CA GLU A 74 -22.56 -0.44 9.08
C GLU A 74 -21.53 -0.06 10.14
N ASN A 75 -20.65 -1.01 10.45
CA ASN A 75 -19.60 -0.78 11.44
C ASN A 75 -18.56 0.16 10.84
N VAL A 76 -18.58 1.42 11.28
CA VAL A 76 -17.63 2.48 10.86
C VAL A 76 -16.15 2.16 11.12
N ASN A 77 -15.84 1.16 11.96
CA ASN A 77 -14.47 0.68 12.17
C ASN A 77 -14.10 -0.52 11.31
N GLN A 78 -15.00 -0.97 10.42
CA GLN A 78 -14.67 -1.97 9.43
C GLN A 78 -13.85 -1.28 8.34
N ILE A 79 -12.55 -1.55 8.32
CA ILE A 79 -11.68 -1.16 7.23
C ILE A 79 -12.04 -2.08 6.06
N VAL A 80 -13.09 -1.73 5.31
CA VAL A 80 -13.41 -2.43 4.07
C VAL A 80 -12.23 -2.15 3.14
N PRO A 81 -11.46 -3.17 2.73
CA PRO A 81 -10.45 -2.96 1.72
C PRO A 81 -11.15 -2.40 0.48
N GLU A 82 -10.75 -1.19 0.08
CA GLU A 82 -11.28 -0.47 -1.08
C GLU A 82 -11.33 -1.40 -2.29
N GLU A 83 -12.42 -1.31 -3.09
CA GLU A 83 -12.66 -2.12 -4.30
C GLU A 83 -11.47 -1.99 -5.27
N GLY A 84 -10.45 -2.83 -5.08
CA GLY A 84 -9.15 -2.66 -5.74
C GLY A 84 -7.96 -3.21 -4.95
N THR A 85 -8.14 -3.46 -3.64
CA THR A 85 -7.15 -4.16 -2.82
C THR A 85 -7.32 -5.66 -3.04
N MET A 86 -6.38 -6.29 -3.76
CA MET A 86 -6.41 -7.73 -3.99
C MET A 86 -6.26 -8.49 -2.66
N GLU A 87 -7.34 -9.12 -2.19
CA GLU A 87 -7.30 -10.00 -1.04
C GLU A 87 -6.67 -11.34 -1.44
N ALA A 88 -5.45 -11.59 -0.97
CA ALA A 88 -4.76 -12.85 -1.16
C ALA A 88 -5.33 -13.94 -0.24
N ARG A 89 -6.48 -14.51 -0.59
CA ARG A 89 -7.12 -15.60 0.19
C ARG A 89 -6.44 -16.95 -0.04
N THR A 90 -5.80 -17.13 -1.19
CA THR A 90 -5.07 -18.35 -1.57
C THR A 90 -3.56 -18.12 -1.50
N ILE A 91 -2.78 -19.18 -1.26
CA ILE A 91 -1.31 -19.12 -1.29
C ILE A 91 -0.81 -18.59 -2.64
N GLU A 92 -1.43 -19.02 -3.73
CA GLU A 92 -1.12 -18.59 -5.09
C GLU A 92 -1.39 -17.09 -5.30
N ASP A 93 -2.48 -16.57 -4.74
CA ASP A 93 -2.82 -15.14 -4.79
C ASP A 93 -1.85 -14.32 -3.92
N ALA A 94 -1.44 -14.85 -2.78
CA ALA A 94 -0.43 -14.20 -1.92
C ALA A 94 0.91 -14.08 -2.65
N ILE A 95 1.31 -15.15 -3.37
CA ILE A 95 2.49 -15.11 -4.23
C ILE A 95 2.29 -14.11 -5.36
N ALA A 96 1.12 -14.03 -6.01
CA ALA A 96 0.89 -13.07 -7.10
C ALA A 96 0.95 -11.61 -6.64
N VAL A 97 0.39 -11.30 -5.47
CA VAL A 97 0.37 -9.94 -4.89
C VAL A 97 1.74 -9.54 -4.35
N LEU A 98 2.46 -10.47 -3.70
CA LEU A 98 3.80 -10.23 -3.12
C LEU A 98 4.93 -10.44 -4.11
N SER A 99 4.69 -11.09 -5.24
CA SER A 99 5.64 -11.19 -6.35
C SER A 99 5.73 -9.82 -7.02
N THR A 100 6.37 -8.87 -6.35
CA THR A 100 7.21 -7.91 -7.06
C THR A 100 8.11 -8.77 -7.91
N LYS A 101 7.90 -8.73 -9.23
CA LYS A 101 8.83 -9.34 -10.18
C LYS A 101 10.16 -8.69 -9.88
N GLU A 102 10.97 -9.31 -9.02
CA GLU A 102 12.39 -9.06 -8.84
C GLU A 102 12.89 -8.85 -10.25
N ASP A 103 13.28 -7.60 -10.53
CA ASP A 103 13.47 -7.03 -11.85
C ASP A 103 13.90 -8.12 -12.82
N LEU A 104 12.92 -8.68 -13.56
CA LEU A 104 13.19 -9.65 -14.60
C LEU A 104 14.05 -8.86 -15.57
N ASP A 105 15.37 -9.05 -15.45
CA ASP A 105 16.36 -8.18 -16.05
C ASP A 105 16.02 -8.07 -17.52
N ARG A 106 15.44 -6.91 -17.83
CA ARG A 106 14.69 -6.65 -19.06
C ARG A 106 15.61 -6.60 -20.26
N HIS A 107 16.92 -6.69 -20.02
CA HIS A 107 17.97 -6.58 -21.01
C HIS A 107 18.93 -7.78 -20.92
N PRO A 108 18.53 -8.95 -21.48
CA PRO A 108 19.47 -10.05 -21.69
C PRO A 108 20.75 -9.60 -22.42
N GLU A 109 20.65 -8.60 -23.30
CA GLU A 109 21.80 -7.96 -23.96
C GLU A 109 22.75 -7.25 -22.99
N ARG A 110 22.23 -6.60 -21.93
CA ARG A 110 23.06 -5.90 -20.93
C ARG A 110 23.76 -6.91 -20.02
N ARG A 111 23.08 -8.00 -19.64
CA ARG A 111 23.73 -9.11 -18.90
C ARG A 111 24.86 -9.75 -19.68
N MET A 112 24.63 -10.03 -20.96
CA MET A 112 25.68 -10.60 -21.82
C MET A 112 26.90 -9.67 -21.88
N LYS A 113 26.68 -8.36 -22.06
CA LYS A 113 27.78 -7.39 -22.15
C LYS A 113 28.51 -7.22 -20.82
N ALA A 114 27.79 -7.15 -19.71
CA ALA A 114 28.36 -7.01 -18.38
C ALA A 114 29.17 -8.25 -17.97
N ALA A 115 28.60 -9.44 -18.18
CA ALA A 115 29.27 -10.70 -17.88
C ALA A 115 30.50 -10.92 -18.77
N TYR A 116 30.42 -10.57 -20.07
CA TYR A 116 31.58 -10.61 -20.97
C TYR A 116 32.67 -9.62 -20.54
N ALA A 117 32.32 -8.40 -20.10
CA ALA A 117 33.30 -7.42 -19.65
C ALA A 117 34.03 -7.88 -18.37
N ALA A 118 33.30 -8.42 -17.39
CA ALA A 118 33.88 -9.00 -16.19
C ALA A 118 34.82 -10.18 -16.51
N PHE A 119 34.41 -11.04 -17.46
CA PHE A 119 35.24 -12.15 -17.93
C PHE A 119 36.47 -11.67 -18.71
N GLU A 120 36.35 -10.62 -19.52
CA GLU A 120 37.47 -10.03 -20.26
C GLU A 120 38.52 -9.49 -19.30
N GLU A 121 38.13 -8.71 -18.28
CA GLU A 121 39.06 -8.14 -17.31
C GLU A 121 39.82 -9.20 -16.51
N ALA A 122 39.14 -10.26 -16.06
CA ALA A 122 39.77 -11.35 -15.30
C ALA A 122 40.72 -12.22 -16.14
N ASN A 123 40.33 -12.56 -17.38
CA ASN A 123 41.09 -13.50 -18.21
C ASN A 123 42.14 -12.83 -19.11
N MET A 124 41.99 -11.55 -19.45
CA MET A 124 42.95 -10.84 -20.31
C MET A 124 44.35 -10.76 -19.69
N ALA A 125 44.46 -10.62 -18.37
CA ALA A 125 45.76 -10.63 -17.69
C ALA A 125 46.43 -12.00 -17.79
N ARG A 126 45.67 -13.08 -17.55
CA ARG A 126 46.15 -14.47 -17.65
C ARG A 126 46.63 -14.78 -19.07
N LEU A 127 45.83 -14.46 -20.08
CA LEU A 127 46.15 -14.72 -21.49
C LEU A 127 47.38 -13.95 -21.98
N LYS A 128 47.60 -12.71 -21.51
CA LYS A 128 48.81 -11.93 -21.83
C LYS A 128 50.06 -12.52 -21.20
N MET A 129 49.96 -13.10 -20.00
CA MET A 129 51.09 -13.77 -19.34
C MET A 129 51.42 -15.11 -19.99
N GLU A 130 50.40 -15.89 -20.35
CA GLU A 130 50.57 -17.18 -21.03
C GLU A 130 51.11 -17.02 -22.46
N ASN A 131 50.66 -15.96 -23.17
CA ASN A 131 50.99 -15.74 -24.58
C ASN A 131 51.43 -14.29 -24.85
N PRO A 132 52.62 -13.87 -24.37
CA PRO A 132 53.10 -12.50 -24.54
C PRO A 132 53.43 -12.14 -25.99
N ASN A 133 53.68 -13.13 -26.86
CA ASN A 133 54.04 -12.92 -28.27
C ASN A 133 52.83 -12.73 -29.20
N MET A 134 51.61 -12.94 -28.71
CA MET A 134 50.40 -12.91 -29.53
C MET A 134 49.84 -11.50 -29.65
N ARG A 135 49.29 -11.18 -30.83
CA ARG A 135 48.64 -9.87 -31.05
C ARG A 135 47.33 -9.80 -30.27
N LEU A 136 46.96 -8.62 -29.76
CA LEU A 136 45.70 -8.39 -29.02
C LEU A 136 44.44 -8.92 -29.75
N SER A 137 44.41 -8.86 -31.08
CA SER A 137 43.31 -9.42 -31.88
C SER A 137 43.18 -10.93 -31.71
N GLN A 138 44.30 -11.65 -31.67
CA GLN A 138 44.32 -13.11 -31.49
C GLN A 138 43.97 -13.50 -30.05
N LEU A 139 44.45 -12.75 -29.06
CA LEU A 139 44.08 -12.94 -27.66
C LEU A 139 42.57 -12.75 -27.46
N LYS A 140 41.98 -11.71 -28.09
CA LYS A 140 40.51 -11.52 -28.07
C LYS A 140 39.75 -12.66 -28.75
N GLN A 141 40.29 -13.23 -29.84
CA GLN A 141 39.69 -14.40 -30.47
C GLN A 141 39.74 -15.64 -29.57
N GLN A 142 40.85 -15.88 -28.86
CA GLN A 142 40.96 -16.95 -27.87
C GLN A 142 39.99 -16.74 -26.71
N LEU A 143 39.95 -15.52 -26.18
CA LEU A 143 39.04 -15.15 -25.09
C LEU A 143 37.56 -15.34 -25.49
N LYS A 144 37.18 -14.98 -26.72
CA LYS A 144 35.82 -15.24 -27.24
C LYS A 144 35.50 -16.74 -27.32
N LYS A 145 36.48 -17.58 -27.69
CA LYS A 145 36.30 -19.04 -27.69
C LYS A 145 36.12 -19.59 -26.27
N GLU A 146 36.91 -19.12 -25.31
CA GLU A 146 36.74 -19.50 -23.90
C GLU A 146 35.39 -19.03 -23.36
N TRP A 147 34.99 -17.79 -23.67
CA TRP A 147 33.69 -17.24 -23.30
C TRP A 147 32.51 -18.08 -23.81
N THR A 148 32.55 -18.54 -25.06
CA THR A 148 31.47 -19.41 -25.59
C THR A 148 31.31 -20.72 -24.83
N LYS A 149 32.36 -21.22 -24.18
CA LYS A 149 32.34 -22.47 -23.39
C LYS A 149 32.17 -22.25 -21.89
N SER A 150 32.33 -21.02 -21.42
CA SER A 150 32.33 -20.69 -19.99
C SER A 150 30.93 -20.82 -19.38
N PRO A 151 30.79 -21.33 -18.13
CA PRO A 151 29.51 -21.34 -17.42
C PRO A 151 29.02 -19.94 -17.02
N GLU A 152 29.92 -18.96 -16.99
CA GLU A 152 29.61 -17.54 -16.75
C GLU A 152 28.84 -16.88 -17.89
N ASN A 153 28.77 -17.53 -19.06
CA ASN A 153 27.98 -17.04 -20.17
C ASN A 153 26.49 -17.34 -19.92
N PRO A 154 25.61 -16.33 -19.79
CA PRO A 154 24.18 -16.54 -19.55
C PRO A 154 23.50 -17.42 -20.62
N LEU A 155 24.06 -17.50 -21.83
CA LEU A 155 23.56 -18.39 -22.88
C LEU A 155 23.72 -19.88 -22.54
N ASN A 156 24.77 -20.24 -21.79
CA ASN A 156 25.04 -21.63 -21.39
C ASN A 156 24.21 -22.04 -20.16
N GLN A 157 23.82 -21.08 -19.32
CA GLN A 157 22.96 -21.31 -18.14
C GLN A 157 21.55 -21.75 -18.54
N LEU A 158 21.00 -21.24 -19.64
CA LEU A 158 19.70 -21.66 -20.18
C LEU A 158 19.69 -23.12 -20.67
N VAL A 159 20.85 -23.67 -21.05
CA VAL A 159 20.98 -25.06 -21.54
C VAL A 159 21.24 -26.04 -20.39
N ALA A 160 21.84 -25.56 -19.29
CA ALA A 160 22.17 -26.39 -18.12
C ALA A 160 20.92 -26.88 -17.36
N THR A 161 19.83 -26.11 -17.35
CA THR A 161 18.60 -26.44 -16.62
C THR A 161 17.87 -27.68 -17.14
N TYR A 162 18.13 -28.12 -18.38
CA TYR A 162 17.51 -29.32 -18.96
C TYR A 162 18.24 -30.63 -18.58
N ASN A 163 19.51 -30.58 -18.19
CA ASN A 163 20.32 -31.77 -17.90
C ASN A 163 20.51 -32.05 -16.39
N SER A 164 19.92 -31.25 -15.51
CA SER A 164 19.85 -31.53 -14.08
C SER A 164 18.69 -32.52 -13.79
N LYS A 165 19.00 -33.81 -13.86
CA LYS A 165 18.23 -34.89 -13.21
C LYS A 165 18.87 -35.27 -11.88
#